data_AF-A0A7K4J1G9-F1
#
_entry.id   AF-A0A7K4J1G9-F1
#
_cell.length_a   1.000
_cell.length_b   1.000
_cell.length_c   1.000
_cell.angle_alpha   90.00
_cell.angle_beta   90.00
_cell.angle_gamma   90.00
#
_symmetry.space_group_name_H-M   'P 1'
#
loop_
_entity.id
_entity.type
_entity.pdbx_description
1 polymer ?
#
loop_
_entity_poly.entity_id
_entity_poly.type
_entity_poly.pdbx_seq_one_letter_code
_entity_poly.pdbx_strand_id
1 'polypeptide(L)'
;LTSDVVDRVYNEYIGNAENRAQVRDGLLDALGDSLIVSSAVEVARYHRDAGNPVYFYEFQHRPSWAAGVVPEFIKADHTDEIAFVFGKPFLAGDV
;
A
#
# COMPACT_ATOMS: atom_id res chain seq x y z
N LEU A 1 -21.65 2.82 3.97
CA LEU A 1 -20.91 3.28 5.15
C LEU A 1 -21.83 4.18 5.97
N THR A 2 -21.94 3.95 7.28
CA THR A 2 -22.70 4.85 8.16
C THR A 2 -21.83 6.05 8.54
N SER A 3 -22.44 7.15 9.00
CA SER A 3 -21.70 8.33 9.50
C SER A 3 -20.70 7.93 10.58
N ASP A 4 -21.12 7.10 11.55
CA ASP A 4 -20.26 6.65 12.65
C ASP A 4 -18.99 5.93 12.19
N VAL A 5 -19.06 5.14 11.11
CA VAL A 5 -17.89 4.44 10.56
C VAL A 5 -16.96 5.44 9.88
N VAL A 6 -17.51 6.40 9.14
CA VAL A 6 -16.72 7.45 8.48
C VAL A 6 -16.01 8.32 9.53
N ASP A 7 -16.71 8.69 10.62
CA ASP A 7 -16.14 9.49 11.70
C ASP A 7 -15.01 8.76 12.43
N ARG A 8 -15.13 7.45 12.64
CA ARG A 8 -14.05 6.63 13.21
C ARG A 8 -12.82 6.58 12.33
N VAL A 9 -13.00 6.32 11.03
CA VAL A 9 -11.89 6.31 10.07
C VAL A 9 -11.24 7.69 9.99
N TYR A 10 -12.03 8.76 9.94
CA TYR A 10 -11.51 10.13 9.96
C TYR A 10 -10.66 10.40 11.21
N ASN A 11 -11.18 10.08 12.40
CA ASN A 11 -10.47 10.33 13.64
C ASN A 11 -9.17 9.53 13.77
N GLU A 12 -9.15 8.28 13.30
CA GLU A 12 -7.98 7.42 13.31
C GLU A 12 -6.86 7.95 12.39
N TYR A 13 -7.20 8.27 11.13
CA TYR A 13 -6.19 8.55 10.11
C TYR A 13 -5.89 10.04 9.91
N ILE A 14 -6.86 10.92 10.17
CA ILE A 14 -6.80 12.34 9.79
C ILE A 14 -7.02 13.28 10.99
N GLY A 15 -7.65 12.81 12.08
CA GLY A 15 -8.12 13.65 13.18
C GLY A 15 -7.06 14.53 13.86
N ASN A 16 -5.79 14.12 13.81
CA ASN A 16 -4.65 14.83 14.40
C ASN A 16 -3.73 15.51 13.36
N ALA A 17 -4.14 15.60 12.09
CA ALA A 17 -3.31 16.19 11.04
C ALA A 17 -3.16 17.71 11.21
N GLU A 18 -1.93 18.18 11.29
CA GLU A 18 -1.54 19.58 11.48
C GLU A 18 -1.39 20.35 10.16
N ASN A 19 -1.25 19.64 9.04
CA ASN A 19 -1.02 20.24 7.73
C ASN A 19 -1.59 19.39 6.59
N ARG A 20 -1.65 19.99 5.39
CA ARG A 20 -2.22 19.35 4.20
C ARG A 20 -1.50 18.08 3.76
N ALA A 21 -0.20 17.95 4.03
CA ALA A 21 0.54 16.74 3.70
C ALA A 21 0.13 15.58 4.62
N GLN A 22 -0.02 15.82 5.92
CA GLN A 22 -0.53 14.82 6.86
C GLN A 22 -1.99 14.41 6.56
N VAL A 23 -2.85 15.35 6.13
CA VAL A 23 -4.21 15.00 5.67
C VAL A 23 -4.17 14.09 4.45
N ARG A 24 -3.30 14.38 3.47
CA ARG A 24 -3.11 13.54 2.29
C ARG A 24 -2.61 12.15 2.69
N ASP A 25 -1.56 12.08 3.51
CA ASP A 25 -0.93 10.82 3.87
C ASP A 25 -1.92 9.94 4.67
N GLY A 26 -2.63 10.51 5.65
CA GLY A 26 -3.68 9.80 6.37
C GLY A 26 -4.82 9.30 5.49
N LEU A 27 -5.26 10.10 4.50
CA LEU A 27 -6.27 9.65 3.53
C LEU A 27 -5.77 8.49 2.67
N LEU A 28 -4.52 8.55 2.19
CA LEU A 28 -3.92 7.49 1.39
C LEU A 28 -3.73 6.20 2.20
N ASP A 29 -3.29 6.32 3.47
CA ASP A 29 -3.16 5.20 4.39
C ASP A 29 -4.53 4.55 4.66
N ALA A 30 -5.58 5.35 4.93
CA ALA A 30 -6.94 4.83 5.15
C ALA A 30 -7.47 4.05 3.93
N LEU A 31 -7.20 4.54 2.72
CA LEU A 31 -7.59 3.86 1.48
C LEU A 31 -6.77 2.58 1.26
N GLY A 32 -5.46 2.63 1.46
CA GLY A 32 -4.58 1.47 1.32
C GLY A 32 -4.94 0.35 2.30
N ASP A 33 -5.17 0.70 3.57
CA ASP A 33 -5.52 -0.23 4.62
C ASP A 33 -6.88 -0.88 4.39
N SER A 34 -7.88 -0.10 3.98
CA SER A 34 -9.24 -0.60 3.77
C SER A 34 -9.39 -1.42 2.49
N LEU A 35 -8.76 -1.00 1.38
CA LEU A 35 -8.91 -1.66 0.09
C LEU A 35 -8.02 -2.89 -0.07
N ILE A 36 -6.81 -2.87 0.51
CA ILE A 36 -5.79 -3.91 0.24
C ILE A 36 -5.30 -4.57 1.54
N VAL A 37 -4.70 -3.81 2.47
CA VAL A 37 -3.89 -4.40 3.55
C VAL A 37 -4.74 -5.22 4.52
N SER A 38 -5.84 -4.66 5.04
CA SER A 38 -6.66 -5.33 6.06
C SER A 38 -7.24 -6.64 5.51
N SER A 39 -7.79 -6.59 4.29
CA SER A 39 -8.32 -7.77 3.60
C SER A 39 -7.24 -8.82 3.34
N ALA A 40 -6.05 -8.41 2.89
CA ALA A 40 -4.94 -9.33 2.66
C ALA A 40 -4.47 -10.01 3.96
N VAL A 41 -4.40 -9.27 5.06
CA VAL A 41 -4.05 -9.80 6.39
C VAL A 41 -5.11 -10.76 6.91
N GLU A 42 -6.41 -10.44 6.76
CA GLU A 42 -7.49 -11.34 7.16
C GLU A 42 -7.44 -12.66 6.37
N VAL A 43 -7.28 -12.59 5.05
CA VAL A 43 -7.14 -13.79 4.21
C VAL A 43 -5.93 -14.63 4.63
N ALA A 44 -4.77 -14.00 4.85
CA ALA A 44 -3.57 -14.69 5.32
C ALA A 44 -3.80 -15.39 6.67
N ARG A 45 -4.51 -14.73 7.61
CA ARG A 45 -4.86 -15.31 8.92
C ARG A 45 -5.80 -16.50 8.76
N TYR A 46 -6.87 -16.38 7.96
CA TYR A 46 -7.78 -17.49 7.71
C TYR A 46 -7.08 -18.70 7.09
N HIS A 47 -6.18 -18.49 6.12
CA HIS A 47 -5.39 -19.57 5.54
C HIS A 47 -4.47 -20.26 6.56
N ARG A 48 -3.80 -19.47 7.41
CA ARG A 48 -2.94 -19.97 8.50
C ARG A 48 -3.76 -20.76 9.52
N ASP A 49 -4.89 -20.22 9.97
CA ASP A 49 -5.72 -20.83 11.02
C ASP A 49 -6.40 -22.13 10.53
N ALA A 50 -6.52 -22.31 9.21
CA ALA A 50 -6.89 -23.57 8.57
C ALA A 50 -5.74 -24.60 8.48
N GLY A 51 -4.56 -24.29 9.00
CA GLY A 51 -3.40 -25.20 9.06
C GLY A 51 -2.48 -25.18 7.82
N ASN A 52 -2.63 -24.19 6.92
CA ASN A 52 -1.79 -24.10 5.72
C ASN A 52 -0.51 -23.28 5.98
N PRO A 53 0.59 -23.59 5.28
CA PRO A 53 1.75 -22.70 5.25
C PRO A 53 1.40 -21.40 4.53
N VAL A 54 1.71 -20.26 5.17
CA VAL A 54 1.45 -18.91 4.63
C VAL A 54 2.74 -18.09 4.68
N TYR A 55 3.05 -17.42 3.59
CA TYR A 55 4.08 -16.41 3.50
C TYR A 55 3.42 -15.08 3.13
N PHE A 56 3.83 -14.00 3.78
CA PHE A 56 3.28 -12.67 3.58
C PHE A 56 4.42 -11.66 3.52
N TYR A 57 4.33 -10.66 2.65
CA TYR A 57 5.32 -9.61 2.52
C TYR A 57 4.66 -8.27 2.23
N GLU A 58 5.39 -7.20 2.51
CA GLU A 58 5.06 -5.84 2.10
C GLU A 58 6.20 -5.34 1.21
N PHE A 59 5.88 -4.90 -0.01
CA PHE A 59 6.87 -4.36 -0.93
C PHE A 59 6.99 -2.85 -0.74
N GLN A 60 8.19 -2.37 -0.41
CA GLN A 60 8.43 -0.95 -0.09
C GLN A 60 9.51 -0.29 -0.96
N HIS A 61 9.97 -0.95 -2.02
CA HIS A 61 10.99 -0.38 -2.89
C HIS A 61 10.36 0.52 -3.97
N ARG A 62 10.68 1.81 -3.94
CA ARG A 62 10.30 2.76 -5.00
C ARG A 62 11.19 2.54 -6.24
N PRO A 63 10.63 2.20 -7.40
CA PRO A 63 11.44 1.96 -8.58
C PRO A 63 12.10 3.24 -9.10
N SER A 64 13.32 3.14 -9.61
CA SER A 64 14.07 4.29 -10.15
C SER A 64 13.39 4.96 -11.35
N TRP A 65 12.59 4.23 -12.13
CA TRP A 65 11.82 4.81 -13.25
C TRP A 65 10.65 5.69 -12.80
N ALA A 66 10.26 5.66 -11.53
CA ALA A 66 9.25 6.57 -10.98
C ALA A 66 9.82 7.98 -10.73
N ALA A 67 11.15 8.12 -10.65
CA ALA A 67 11.79 9.41 -10.42
C ALA A 67 11.44 10.41 -11.53
N GLY A 68 10.91 11.59 -11.14
CA GLY A 68 10.50 12.64 -12.08
C GLY A 68 9.18 12.39 -12.82
N VAL A 69 8.56 11.21 -12.67
CA VAL A 69 7.26 10.86 -13.27
C VAL A 69 6.16 10.84 -12.22
N VAL A 70 6.45 10.24 -11.05
CA VAL A 70 5.53 10.09 -9.94
C VAL A 70 5.92 11.09 -8.83
N PRO A 71 4.97 11.72 -8.11
CA PRO A 71 5.30 12.60 -6.99
C PRO A 71 6.18 11.92 -5.94
N GLU A 72 7.10 12.68 -5.34
CA GLU A 72 8.14 12.14 -4.44
C GLU A 72 7.61 11.61 -3.10
N PHE A 73 6.40 12.04 -2.70
CA PHE A 73 5.76 11.52 -1.49
C PHE A 73 5.19 10.10 -1.67
N ILE A 74 5.04 9.63 -2.91
CA ILE A 74 4.65 8.25 -3.20
C ILE A 74 5.87 7.37 -2.92
N LYS A 75 5.68 6.26 -2.22
CA LYS A 75 6.75 5.31 -1.88
C LYS A 75 6.78 4.20 -2.94
N ALA A 76 6.50 2.96 -2.55
CA ALA A 76 6.08 1.90 -3.46
C ALA A 76 4.57 2.04 -3.70
N ASP A 77 4.21 2.32 -4.94
CA ASP A 77 2.80 2.43 -5.35
C ASP A 77 2.21 1.05 -5.63
N HIS A 78 0.90 1.02 -5.83
CA HIS A 78 0.18 -0.20 -6.21
C HIS A 78 0.81 -0.81 -7.46
N THR A 79 1.12 -2.10 -7.41
CA THR A 79 1.72 -2.91 -8.50
C THR A 79 3.20 -2.65 -8.83
N ASP A 80 3.90 -1.79 -8.08
CA ASP A 80 5.32 -1.54 -8.34
C ASP A 80 6.19 -2.81 -8.23
N GLU A 81 5.77 -3.79 -7.42
CA GLU A 81 6.45 -5.07 -7.24
C GLU A 81 6.42 -5.95 -8.50
N ILE A 82 5.38 -5.81 -9.34
CA ILE A 82 5.17 -6.68 -10.51
C ILE A 82 6.39 -6.64 -11.42
N ALA A 83 6.91 -5.44 -11.68
CA ALA A 83 8.07 -5.27 -12.56
C ALA A 83 9.34 -5.96 -12.00
N PHE A 84 9.50 -6.04 -10.68
CA PHE A 84 10.62 -6.74 -10.04
C PHE A 84 10.42 -8.26 -10.08
N VAL A 85 9.20 -8.75 -9.83
CA VAL A 85 8.85 -10.17 -9.92
C VAL A 85 9.14 -10.72 -11.32
N PHE A 86 8.83 -9.95 -12.37
CA PHE A 86 9.10 -10.33 -13.76
C PHE A 86 10.50 -9.95 -14.26
N GLY A 87 11.36 -9.39 -13.40
CA GLY A 87 12.74 -9.09 -13.76
C GLY A 87 12.91 -7.97 -14.80
N LYS A 88 11.98 -7.00 -14.86
CA LYS A 88 12.10 -5.82 -15.74
C LYS A 88 13.48 -5.14 -15.66
N PRO A 89 14.15 -5.01 -14.50
CA PRO A 89 15.50 -4.44 -14.43
C PRO A 89 16.54 -5.14 -15.33
N PHE A 90 16.32 -6.40 -15.71
CA PHE A 90 17.21 -7.18 -16.56
C PHE A 90 16.83 -7.14 -18.06
N LEU A 91 15.72 -6.50 -18.42
CA LEU A 91 15.23 -6.42 -19.80
C LEU A 91 15.77 -5.20 -20.57
N ALA A 92 16.47 -4.28 -19.89
CA ALA A 92 17.03 -3.07 -20.49
C ALA A 92 18.44 -3.30 -21.10
N GLY A 93 18.75 -4.52 -21.52
CA GLY A 93 20.00 -4.84 -22.22
C GLY A 93 19.86 -4.60 -23.73
N ASP A 94 20.89 -3.99 -24.33
CA ASP A 94 21.07 -3.93 -25.77
C ASP A 94 20.85 -5.31 -26.40
N VAL A 95 19.82 -5.39 -27.25
CA VAL A 95 19.71 -6.35 -28.37
C VAL A 95 19.55 -5.52 -29.64
#